data_AF-A0A4Z2JIB4-F1
#
_entry.id   AF-A0A4Z2JIB4-F1
#
_cell.length_a   1.000
_cell.length_b   1.000
_cell.length_c   1.000
_cell.angle_alpha   90.00
_cell.angle_beta   90.00
_cell.angle_gamma   90.00
#
_symmetry.space_group_name_H-M   'P 1'
#
loop_
_entity.id
_entity.type
_entity.pdbx_description
1 polymer ?
#
loop_
_entity_poly.entity_id
_entity_poly.type
_entity_poly.pdbx_seq_one_letter_code
_entity_poly.pdbx_strand_id
1 'polypeptide(L)'
;MQQSAMYDLCLGMRQVSQEFLRLQLSYDEYLSMKVLLLLSTVPKEGLKNQAAFEEMRVNYIKELRRSVGKATNNSGQTWQRFFQLTKLLDAMHDLVGNLLDFCFYTFRESQALKVEFPEMLVEIISDQIPKVESGLTHTIYFHKK
;
A
#
# COMPACT_ATOMS: atom_id res chain seq x y z
N MET A 1 -16.48 -21.88 -16.04
CA MET A 1 -15.15 -21.28 -15.85
C MET A 1 -14.66 -21.69 -14.48
N GLN A 2 -13.45 -22.22 -14.34
CA GLN A 2 -12.87 -22.48 -13.02
C GLN A 2 -12.46 -21.14 -12.40
N GLN A 3 -12.96 -20.87 -11.19
CA GLN A 3 -12.65 -19.68 -10.43
C GLN A 3 -11.33 -19.91 -9.67
N SER A 4 -10.38 -18.98 -9.79
CA SER A 4 -9.12 -19.05 -9.04
C SER A 4 -9.39 -18.98 -7.53
N ALA A 5 -8.55 -19.64 -6.73
CA ALA A 5 -8.55 -19.51 -5.26
C ALA A 5 -8.29 -18.06 -4.79
N MET A 6 -7.81 -17.17 -5.68
CA MET A 6 -7.57 -15.75 -5.43
C MET A 6 -8.65 -14.83 -6.01
N TYR A 7 -9.80 -15.35 -6.47
CA TYR A 7 -10.77 -14.54 -7.22
C TYR A 7 -11.21 -13.26 -6.50
N ASP A 8 -11.55 -13.35 -5.22
CA ASP A 8 -11.98 -12.17 -4.44
C ASP A 8 -10.84 -11.18 -4.21
N LEU A 9 -9.61 -11.66 -4.05
CA LEU A 9 -8.41 -10.82 -3.98
C LEU A 9 -8.16 -10.09 -5.31
N CYS A 10 -8.34 -10.79 -6.44
CA CYS A 10 -8.25 -10.20 -7.78
C CYS A 10 -9.34 -9.15 -8.00
N LEU A 11 -10.57 -9.37 -7.49
CA LEU A 11 -11.62 -8.36 -7.52
C LEU A 11 -11.24 -7.11 -6.71
N GLY A 12 -10.65 -7.28 -5.52
CA GLY A 12 -10.13 -6.17 -4.72
C GLY A 12 -9.08 -5.34 -5.47
N MET A 13 -8.08 -5.99 -6.07
CA MET A 13 -7.07 -5.31 -6.91
C MET A 13 -7.69 -4.63 -8.14
N ARG A 14 -8.70 -5.26 -8.76
CA ARG A 14 -9.43 -4.66 -9.87
C ARG A 14 -10.16 -3.39 -9.45
N GLN A 15 -10.76 -3.34 -8.26
CA GLN A 15 -11.41 -2.12 -7.77
C GLN A 15 -10.43 -0.96 -7.65
N VAL A 16 -9.19 -1.20 -7.18
CA VAL A 16 -8.13 -0.17 -7.16
C VAL A 16 -7.84 0.36 -8.57
N SER A 17 -7.75 -0.53 -9.57
CA SER A 17 -7.55 -0.10 -10.96
C SER A 17 -8.73 0.71 -11.50
N GLN A 18 -9.96 0.38 -11.09
CA GLN A 18 -11.15 1.15 -11.46
C GLN A 18 -11.15 2.53 -10.79
N GLU A 19 -10.67 2.64 -9.55
CA GLU A 19 -10.49 3.91 -8.86
C GLU A 19 -9.45 4.80 -9.54
N PHE A 20 -8.35 4.22 -10.07
CA PHE A 20 -7.38 4.99 -10.87
C PHE A 20 -8.03 5.60 -12.12
N LEU A 21 -8.87 4.83 -12.81
CA LEU A 21 -9.62 5.32 -13.97
C LEU A 21 -10.65 6.38 -13.56
N ARG A 22 -11.42 6.14 -12.49
CA ARG A 22 -12.42 7.08 -11.98
C ARG A 22 -11.80 8.42 -11.59
N LEU A 23 -10.63 8.39 -10.97
CA LEU A 23 -9.90 9.57 -10.51
C LEU A 23 -9.08 10.24 -11.61
N GLN A 24 -8.94 9.61 -12.78
CA GLN A 24 -8.03 10.04 -13.84
C GLN A 24 -6.63 10.31 -13.24
N LEU A 25 -6.09 9.29 -12.58
CA LEU A 25 -4.82 9.40 -11.86
C LEU A 25 -3.69 9.74 -12.84
N SER A 26 -2.99 10.84 -12.60
CA SER A 26 -1.84 11.21 -13.42
C SER A 26 -0.61 10.38 -13.03
N TYR A 27 0.36 10.32 -13.94
CA TYR A 27 1.60 9.58 -13.69
C TYR A 27 2.40 10.16 -12.50
N ASP A 28 2.47 11.49 -12.37
CA ASP A 28 3.17 12.16 -11.27
C ASP A 28 2.53 11.87 -9.90
N GLU A 29 1.20 11.82 -9.86
CA GLU A 29 0.46 11.43 -8.66
C GLU A 29 0.69 9.96 -8.31
N TYR A 30 0.65 9.07 -9.31
CA TYR A 30 0.96 7.66 -9.14
C TYR A 30 2.36 7.45 -8.56
N LEU A 31 3.38 8.12 -9.11
CA LEU A 31 4.76 8.00 -8.63
C LEU A 31 4.90 8.48 -7.18
N SER A 32 4.28 9.61 -6.83
CA SER A 32 4.30 10.15 -5.47
C SER A 32 3.60 9.19 -4.50
N MET A 33 2.42 8.67 -4.88
CA MET A 33 1.67 7.69 -4.10
C MET A 33 2.46 6.41 -3.88
N LYS A 34 3.16 5.90 -4.90
CA LYS A 34 3.99 4.70 -4.80
C LYS A 34 5.11 4.87 -3.75
N VAL A 35 5.74 6.04 -3.68
CA VAL A 35 6.72 6.30 -2.62
C VAL A 35 6.05 6.39 -1.25
N LEU A 36 4.87 6.98 -1.15
CA LEU A 36 4.13 7.04 0.12
C LEU A 36 3.70 5.66 0.63
N LEU A 37 3.41 4.70 -0.26
CA LEU A 37 3.16 3.29 0.07
C LEU A 37 4.43 2.59 0.58
N LEU A 38 5.60 2.88 0.01
CA LEU A 38 6.87 2.38 0.56
C LEU A 38 7.08 2.87 2.01
N LEU A 39 6.63 4.09 2.29
CA LEU A 39 6.81 4.75 3.58
C LEU A 39 5.63 4.54 4.55
N SER A 40 4.68 3.63 4.27
CA SER A 40 3.40 3.56 5.00
C SER A 40 3.31 2.52 6.12
N THR A 41 4.30 1.64 6.24
CA THR A 41 4.35 0.62 7.31
C THR A 41 5.75 0.59 7.90
N VAL A 42 5.85 0.74 9.22
CA VAL A 42 7.12 0.79 9.95
C VAL A 42 7.11 -0.20 11.12
N PRO A 43 8.26 -0.55 11.71
CA PRO A 43 8.29 -1.28 12.98
C PRO A 43 7.59 -0.47 14.08
N LYS A 44 6.89 -1.16 14.98
CA LYS A 44 6.17 -0.54 16.11
C LYS A 44 7.10 0.16 17.10
N GLU A 45 8.35 -0.31 17.21
CA GLU A 45 9.42 0.32 18.00
C GLU A 45 10.07 1.54 17.31
N GLY A 46 9.71 1.82 16.06
CA GLY A 46 10.29 2.89 15.25
C GLY A 46 11.47 2.43 14.41
N LEU A 47 11.95 3.32 13.54
CA LEU A 47 13.13 3.09 12.69
C LEU A 47 14.40 3.58 13.39
N LYS A 48 15.56 3.01 13.01
CA LYS A 48 16.88 3.43 13.52
C LYS A 48 17.12 4.94 13.41
N ASN A 49 16.64 5.57 12.34
CA ASN A 49 16.65 7.01 12.16
C ASN A 49 15.24 7.50 11.83
N GLN A 50 14.43 7.65 12.87
CA GLN A 50 13.04 8.08 12.76
C GLN A 50 12.90 9.49 12.15
N ALA A 51 13.78 10.43 12.51
CA ALA A 51 13.73 11.79 12.01
C ALA A 51 13.92 11.87 10.49
N ALA A 52 14.89 11.13 9.94
CA ALA A 52 15.12 11.08 8.49
C ALA A 52 13.94 10.45 7.74
N PHE A 53 13.32 9.42 8.32
CA PHE A 53 12.11 8.82 7.76
C PHE A 53 10.94 9.82 7.72
N GLU A 54 10.70 10.54 8.81
CA GLU A 54 9.62 11.53 8.91
C GLU A 54 9.83 12.68 7.93
N GLU A 55 11.06 13.19 7.82
CA GLU A 55 11.43 14.21 6.85
C GLU A 55 11.14 13.73 5.41
N MET A 56 11.60 12.52 5.07
CA MET A 56 11.36 11.94 3.74
C MET A 56 9.86 11.80 3.46
N ARG A 57 9.08 11.24 4.39
CA ARG A 57 7.64 11.07 4.24
C ARG A 57 6.92 12.41 4.07
N VAL A 58 7.24 13.41 4.90
CA VAL A 58 6.66 14.76 4.79
C VAL A 58 6.97 15.40 3.44
N ASN A 59 8.18 15.23 2.92
CA ASN A 59 8.56 15.78 1.62
C ASN A 59 7.76 15.12 0.48
N TYR A 60 7.55 13.81 0.49
CA TYR A 60 6.72 13.16 -0.53
C TYR A 60 5.22 13.48 -0.39
N ILE A 61 4.72 13.77 0.82
CA ILE A 61 3.37 14.31 1.02
C ILE A 61 3.24 15.69 0.35
N LYS A 62 4.26 16.55 0.48
CA LYS A 62 4.31 17.86 -0.19
C LYS A 62 4.36 17.71 -1.71
N GLU A 63 5.14 16.77 -2.24
CA GLU A 63 5.20 16.50 -3.68
C GLU A 63 3.86 15.99 -4.25
N LEU A 64 3.15 15.12 -3.52
CA LEU A 64 1.80 14.71 -3.91
C LEU A 64 0.86 15.93 -3.96
N ARG A 65 0.88 16.78 -2.92
CA ARG A 65 0.06 18.00 -2.89
C ARG A 65 0.40 18.97 -4.03
N ARG A 66 1.68 19.09 -4.39
CA ARG A 66 2.14 19.90 -5.53
C ARG A 66 1.61 19.34 -6.85
N SER A 67 1.70 18.03 -7.05
CA SER A 67 1.21 17.35 -8.26
C SER A 67 -0.30 17.51 -8.43
N VAL A 68 -1.05 17.36 -7.34
CA VAL A 68 -2.50 17.62 -7.30
C VAL A 68 -2.82 19.10 -7.61
N GLY A 69 -2.02 20.04 -7.11
CA GLY A 69 -2.17 21.46 -7.40
C GLY A 69 -2.02 21.79 -8.89
N LYS A 70 -1.12 21.12 -9.60
CA LYS A 70 -0.95 21.26 -11.06
C LYS A 70 -2.15 20.72 -11.85
N ALA A 71 -2.85 19.73 -11.30
CA ALA A 71 -3.98 19.05 -11.95
C ALA A 71 -5.36 19.70 -11.67
N THR A 72 -5.42 20.78 -10.86
CA THR A 72 -6.68 21.37 -10.40
C THR A 72 -6.71 22.89 -10.59
N ASN A 73 -7.91 23.46 -10.76
CA ASN A 73 -8.07 24.87 -11.14
C ASN A 73 -8.24 25.82 -9.94
N ASN A 74 -8.54 25.30 -8.76
CA ASN A 74 -8.68 26.09 -7.53
C ASN A 74 -8.37 25.27 -6.28
N SER A 75 -8.17 25.97 -5.16
CA SER A 75 -7.79 25.38 -3.86
C SER A 75 -8.80 24.36 -3.31
N GLY A 76 -10.10 24.56 -3.54
CA GLY A 76 -11.13 23.62 -3.12
C GLY A 76 -11.03 22.28 -3.85
N GLN A 77 -10.85 22.32 -5.16
CA GLN A 77 -10.61 21.13 -5.98
C GLN A 77 -9.29 20.44 -5.62
N THR A 78 -8.22 21.22 -5.39
CA THR A 78 -6.93 20.68 -4.94
C THR A 78 -7.08 19.88 -3.64
N TRP A 79 -7.80 20.44 -2.65
CA TRP A 79 -8.00 19.78 -1.37
C TRP A 79 -8.85 18.51 -1.52
N GLN A 80 -9.95 18.57 -2.28
CA GLN A 80 -10.81 17.41 -2.53
C GLN A 80 -10.07 16.28 -3.24
N ARG A 81 -9.26 16.60 -4.26
CA ARG A 81 -8.46 15.61 -4.97
C ARG A 81 -7.39 15.00 -4.07
N PHE A 82 -6.68 15.82 -3.29
CA PHE A 82 -5.69 15.33 -2.32
C PHE A 82 -6.32 14.38 -1.28
N PHE A 83 -7.51 14.73 -0.79
CA PHE A 83 -8.29 13.87 0.10
C PHE A 83 -8.66 12.53 -0.57
N GLN A 84 -9.11 12.54 -1.83
CA GLN A 84 -9.42 11.31 -2.57
C GLN A 84 -8.19 10.40 -2.73
N LEU A 85 -7.02 10.96 -3.08
CA LEU A 85 -5.80 10.18 -3.25
C LEU A 85 -5.28 9.60 -1.93
N THR A 86 -5.33 10.38 -0.85
CA THR A 86 -4.92 9.90 0.48
C THR A 86 -5.89 8.88 1.06
N LYS A 87 -7.19 8.99 0.77
CA LYS A 87 -8.18 7.96 1.11
C LYS A 87 -7.91 6.65 0.36
N LEU A 88 -7.49 6.73 -0.91
CA LEU A 88 -7.10 5.56 -1.69
C LEU A 88 -5.83 4.91 -1.13
N LEU A 89 -4.84 5.70 -0.70
CA LEU A 89 -3.65 5.19 -0.01
C LEU A 89 -4.02 4.43 1.28
N ASP A 90 -4.94 4.97 2.08
CA ASP A 90 -5.38 4.30 3.31
C ASP A 90 -6.14 2.99 3.02
N ALA A 91 -6.97 2.96 1.96
CA ALA A 91 -7.69 1.75 1.55
C ALA A 91 -6.77 0.63 1.04
N MET A 92 -5.56 0.96 0.57
CA MET A 92 -4.57 -0.06 0.18
C MET A 92 -4.16 -0.94 1.35
N HIS A 93 -4.17 -0.44 2.59
CA HIS A 93 -3.75 -1.20 3.76
C HIS A 93 -4.63 -2.41 4.02
N ASP A 94 -5.95 -2.24 3.97
CA ASP A 94 -6.90 -3.34 4.18
C ASP A 94 -6.78 -4.38 3.04
N LEU A 95 -6.58 -3.94 1.79
CA LEU A 95 -6.37 -4.83 0.65
C LEU A 95 -5.04 -5.60 0.73
N VAL A 96 -3.95 -4.92 1.07
CA VAL A 96 -2.62 -5.54 1.22
C VAL A 96 -2.61 -6.52 2.40
N GLY A 97 -3.33 -6.23 3.49
CA GLY A 97 -3.53 -7.19 4.58
C GLY A 97 -4.10 -8.51 4.08
N ASN A 98 -5.22 -8.46 3.35
CA ASN A 98 -5.85 -9.66 2.79
C ASN A 98 -4.93 -10.42 1.80
N LEU A 99 -4.13 -9.69 1.02
CA LEU A 99 -3.15 -10.29 0.11
C LEU A 99 -2.01 -10.99 0.86
N LEU A 100 -1.51 -10.36 1.94
CA LEU A 100 -0.46 -10.93 2.78
C LEU A 100 -0.95 -12.17 3.52
N ASP A 101 -2.17 -12.16 4.06
CA ASP A 101 -2.76 -13.32 4.73
C ASP A 101 -2.79 -14.55 3.81
N PHE A 102 -3.24 -14.36 2.56
CA PHE A 102 -3.24 -15.43 1.56
C PHE A 102 -1.81 -15.84 1.15
N CYS A 103 -0.90 -14.87 1.00
CA CYS A 103 0.50 -15.14 0.69
C CYS A 103 1.17 -15.97 1.80
N PHE A 104 0.92 -15.66 3.07
CA PHE A 104 1.50 -16.37 4.22
C PHE A 104 0.90 -17.76 4.37
N TYR A 105 -0.40 -17.91 4.14
CA TYR A 105 -1.06 -19.22 4.09
C TYR A 105 -0.43 -20.12 3.02
N THR A 106 -0.33 -19.63 1.78
CA THR A 106 0.24 -20.40 0.67
C THR A 106 1.73 -20.66 0.82
N PHE A 107 2.46 -19.78 1.49
CA PHE A 107 3.87 -19.99 1.82
C PHE A 107 4.07 -21.14 2.82
N ARG A 108 3.25 -21.18 3.90
CA ARG A 108 3.27 -22.25 4.92
C ARG A 108 2.88 -23.60 4.34
N GLU A 109 1.83 -23.61 3.54
CA GLU A 109 1.29 -24.82 2.91
C GLU A 109 1.87 -25.09 1.52
N SER A 110 3.00 -24.46 1.16
CA SER A 110 3.59 -24.47 -0.18
C SER A 110 3.81 -25.87 -0.75
N GLN A 111 4.28 -26.81 0.07
CA GLN A 111 4.48 -28.21 -0.32
C GLN A 111 3.14 -28.93 -0.57
N ALA A 112 2.14 -28.72 0.28
CA ALA A 112 0.83 -29.37 0.16
C ALA A 112 0.03 -28.82 -1.03
N LEU A 113 0.09 -27.50 -1.24
CA LEU A 113 -0.58 -26.78 -2.31
C LEU A 113 0.19 -26.80 -3.64
N LYS A 114 1.43 -27.31 -3.64
CA LYS A 114 2.35 -27.34 -4.80
C LYS A 114 2.58 -25.94 -5.38
N VAL A 115 2.83 -24.97 -4.51
CA VAL A 115 3.15 -23.59 -4.86
C VAL A 115 4.64 -23.36 -4.65
N GLU A 116 5.34 -22.90 -5.69
CA GLU A 116 6.77 -22.59 -5.63
C GLU A 116 7.01 -21.11 -5.35
N PHE A 117 8.03 -20.82 -4.54
CA PHE A 117 8.46 -19.46 -4.23
C PHE A 117 9.93 -19.27 -4.65
N PRO A 118 10.26 -18.20 -5.40
CA PRO A 118 11.65 -17.86 -5.71
C PRO A 118 12.40 -17.40 -4.45
N GLU A 119 13.73 -17.55 -4.45
CA GLU A 119 14.60 -17.27 -3.29
C GLU A 119 14.36 -15.89 -2.65
N MET A 120 14.22 -14.85 -3.48
CA MET A 120 13.93 -13.49 -3.01
C MET A 120 12.66 -13.41 -2.16
N LEU A 121 11.58 -14.09 -2.58
CA LEU A 121 10.33 -14.10 -1.82
C LEU A 121 10.44 -14.94 -0.56
N VAL A 122 11.20 -16.03 -0.59
CA VAL A 122 11.45 -16.85 0.61
C VAL A 122 12.14 -16.00 1.68
N GLU A 123 13.18 -15.23 1.32
CA GLU A 123 13.89 -14.35 2.25
C GLU A 123 12.96 -13.28 2.84
N ILE A 124 12.23 -12.55 1.98
CA ILE A 124 11.32 -11.49 2.41
C ILE A 124 10.21 -12.04 3.31
N ILE A 125 9.52 -13.08 2.87
CA ILE A 125 8.35 -13.62 3.59
C ILE A 125 8.77 -14.22 4.94
N SER A 126 9.90 -14.92 4.99
CA SER A 126 10.41 -15.51 6.24
C SER A 126 10.74 -14.46 7.29
N ASP A 127 11.25 -13.29 6.88
CA ASP A 127 11.51 -12.15 7.76
C ASP A 127 10.21 -11.41 8.18
N GLN A 128 9.24 -11.31 7.27
CA GLN A 128 8.03 -10.51 7.48
C GLN A 128 6.95 -11.22 8.30
N ILE A 129 6.70 -12.53 8.08
CA ILE A 129 5.65 -13.30 8.79
C ILE A 129 5.68 -13.08 10.31
N PRO A 130 6.81 -13.32 11.02
CA PRO A 130 6.82 -13.19 12.47
C PRO A 130 6.54 -11.75 12.91
N LYS A 131 6.96 -10.74 12.16
CA LYS A 131 6.77 -9.31 12.49
C LYS A 131 5.31 -8.87 12.31
N VAL A 132 4.66 -9.33 11.25
CA VAL A 132 3.28 -8.98 10.96
C VAL A 132 2.33 -9.65 11.96
N GLU A 133 2.45 -10.96 12.16
CA GLU A 133 1.52 -11.71 13.01
C GLU A 133 1.66 -11.42 14.51
N SER A 134 2.86 -11.06 14.97
CA SER A 134 3.08 -10.62 16.36
C SER A 134 2.69 -9.16 16.60
N GLY A 135 2.20 -8.45 15.58
CA GLY A 135 1.80 -7.04 15.71
C GLY A 135 2.99 -6.10 15.97
N LEU A 136 4.18 -6.45 15.46
CA LEU A 136 5.38 -5.61 15.52
C LEU A 136 5.45 -4.59 14.39
N THR A 137 4.42 -4.51 13.55
CA THR A 137 4.29 -3.50 12.51
C THR A 137 3.30 -2.41 12.92
N HIS A 138 3.53 -1.20 12.43
CA HIS A 138 2.67 -0.05 12.61
C HIS A 138 2.36 0.56 11.24
N THR A 139 1.08 0.51 10.88
CA THR A 139 0.54 1.11 9.65
C THR A 139 0.21 2.58 9.88
N ILE A 140 0.73 3.44 9.00
CA ILE A 140 0.54 4.89 9.06
C ILE A 140 -0.59 5.29 8.10
N TYR A 141 -1.70 5.75 8.68
CA TYR A 141 -2.86 6.26 7.97
C TYR A 141 -2.81 7.79 7.81
N PHE A 142 -3.40 8.30 6.73
CA PHE A 142 -3.66 9.73 6.57
C PHE A 142 -4.89 10.18 7.36
N HIS A 143 -5.92 9.32 7.38
CA HIS A 143 -7.20 9.59 8.00
C HIS A 143 -7.39 8.63 9.18
N LYS A 144 -7.67 9.17 10.37
CA LYS A 144 -8.04 8.34 11.51
C LYS A 144 -9.34 7.59 11.17
N LYS A 145 -9.39 6.29 11.49
CA LYS A 145 -10.64 5.53 11.49
C LYS A 145 -11.61 6.09 12.52
#